data_AF-A0A939IBB5-F1
#
_entry.id   AF-A0A939IBB5-F1
#
_cell.length_a   1.000
_cell.length_b   1.000
_cell.length_c   1.000
_cell.angle_alpha   90.00
_cell.angle_beta   90.00
_cell.angle_gamma   90.00
#
_symmetry.space_group_name_H-M   'P 1'
#
loop_
_entity.id
_entity.type
_entity.pdbx_description
1 polymer ?
#
loop_
_entity_poly.entity_id
_entity_poly.type
_entity_poly.pdbx_seq_one_letter_code
_entity_poly.pdbx_strand_id
1 'polypeptide(L)'
;MDDREALQRTLNRAHRALQILEEQKAGFGIRVPVDLQIELEEKEKEVASLEARLSHFQNSIDKVEAKSNQKEVFISYTWRDNHSETFVQQLEKVFPAKGITIIRDKNAIGYKERFQEFMQRLSRGKCVIVVISDQYLKSENCMYELVEIAKNGKLYHRIFPIVLADAQIYKPIETIKYVEYWEKQIQDLNDAMKTVSAANLQGFREEIDLYTEIRNMFANLINLLKDMNALTEEIHIQSDFEALLKAIAESLDE
;
A
#
# COMPACT_ATOMS: atom_id res chain seq x y z
N MET A 1 24.04 10.47 1.69
CA MET A 1 24.77 11.54 0.96
C MET A 1 26.28 11.40 1.15
N ASP A 2 26.76 11.17 2.37
CA ASP A 2 28.20 11.11 2.69
C ASP A 2 28.98 10.03 1.91
N ASP A 3 28.43 8.82 1.79
CA ASP A 3 29.09 7.70 1.07
C ASP A 3 29.22 7.91 -0.44
N ARG A 4 28.27 8.62 -1.08
CA ARG A 4 28.31 8.91 -2.52
C ARG A 4 29.40 9.94 -2.84
N GLU A 5 29.49 10.99 -2.03
CA GLU A 5 30.54 11.99 -2.19
C GLU A 5 31.92 11.38 -1.96
N ALA A 6 32.06 10.50 -0.96
CA ALA A 6 33.30 9.78 -0.72
C ALA A 6 33.70 8.90 -1.91
N LEU A 7 32.73 8.19 -2.51
CA LEU A 7 32.96 7.36 -3.69
C LEU A 7 33.34 8.21 -4.93
N GLN A 8 32.66 9.32 -5.17
CA GLN A 8 32.97 10.25 -6.27
C GLN A 8 34.36 10.86 -6.11
N ARG A 9 34.75 11.25 -4.89
CA ARG A 9 36.10 11.76 -4.59
C ARG A 9 37.16 10.69 -4.86
N THR A 10 36.87 9.44 -4.51
CA THR A 10 37.77 8.30 -4.76
C THR A 10 37.92 8.04 -6.26
N LEU A 11 36.81 8.01 -7.02
CA LEU A 11 36.84 7.86 -8.47
C LEU A 11 37.63 8.98 -9.16
N ASN A 12 37.41 10.23 -8.76
CA ASN A 12 38.15 11.37 -9.31
C ASN A 12 39.67 11.27 -9.05
N ARG A 13 40.09 10.68 -7.93
CA ARG A 13 41.50 10.41 -7.65
C ARG A 13 42.04 9.28 -8.52
N ALA A 14 41.28 8.21 -8.71
CA ALA A 14 41.65 7.08 -9.57
C ALA A 14 41.79 7.50 -11.03
N HIS A 15 40.87 8.31 -11.57
CA HIS A 15 41.00 8.87 -12.93
C HIS A 15 42.26 9.72 -13.10
N ARG A 16 42.58 10.58 -12.11
CA ARG A 16 43.83 11.38 -12.15
C ARG A 16 45.08 10.50 -12.13
N ALA A 17 45.08 9.44 -11.32
CA ALA A 17 46.20 8.50 -11.27
C ALA A 17 46.36 7.74 -12.60
N LEU A 18 45.26 7.27 -13.18
CA LEU A 18 45.26 6.59 -14.47
C LEU A 18 45.80 7.50 -15.58
N GLN A 19 45.34 8.76 -15.63
CA GLN A 19 45.82 9.75 -16.61
C GLN A 19 47.36 9.95 -16.52
N ILE A 20 47.91 10.04 -15.31
CA ILE A 20 49.35 10.17 -15.12
C ILE A 20 50.10 8.94 -15.67
N LEU A 21 49.59 7.73 -15.43
CA LEU A 21 50.20 6.50 -15.93
C LEU A 21 50.11 6.40 -17.47
N GLU A 22 49.00 6.86 -18.06
CA GLU A 22 48.84 6.96 -19.52
C GLU A 22 49.83 7.94 -20.14
N GLU A 23 50.04 9.11 -19.52
CA GLU A 23 51.03 10.11 -19.93
C GLU A 23 52.46 9.56 -19.82
N GLN A 24 52.78 8.84 -18.74
CA GLN A 24 54.07 8.17 -18.58
C GLN A 24 54.29 7.12 -19.68
N LYS A 25 53.29 6.28 -19.96
CA LYS A 25 53.32 5.29 -21.05
C LYS A 25 53.57 5.93 -22.40
N ALA A 26 52.95 7.08 -22.69
CA ALA A 26 53.16 7.83 -23.93
C ALA A 26 54.62 8.31 -24.09
N GLY A 27 55.33 8.58 -23.00
CA GLY A 27 56.74 8.97 -23.00
C GLY A 27 57.73 7.86 -23.40
N PHE A 28 57.34 6.59 -23.32
CA PHE A 28 58.22 5.45 -23.63
C PHE A 28 58.21 5.00 -25.12
N GLY A 29 57.32 5.57 -25.94
CA GLY A 29 57.23 5.24 -27.36
C GLY A 29 56.93 3.76 -27.62
N ILE A 30 57.81 3.06 -28.34
CA ILE A 30 57.60 1.66 -28.78
C ILE A 30 57.84 0.64 -27.65
N ARG A 31 58.60 0.98 -26.60
CA ARG A 31 59.06 0.01 -25.60
C ARG A 31 58.68 0.45 -24.18
N VAL A 32 57.50 0.03 -23.75
CA VAL A 32 56.94 0.31 -22.42
C VAL A 32 57.42 -0.73 -21.40
N PRO A 33 57.91 -0.33 -20.21
CA PRO A 33 58.24 -1.25 -19.12
C PRO A 33 57.05 -2.13 -18.70
N VAL A 34 57.30 -3.38 -18.32
CA VAL A 34 56.24 -4.38 -17.98
C VAL A 34 55.52 -4.02 -16.69
N ASP A 35 56.26 -3.51 -15.71
CA ASP A 35 55.76 -2.96 -14.45
C ASP A 35 54.72 -1.85 -14.68
N LEU A 36 55.00 -0.92 -15.60
CA LEU A 36 54.06 0.15 -15.96
C LEU A 36 52.79 -0.39 -16.64
N GLN A 37 52.89 -1.47 -17.43
CA GLN A 37 51.73 -2.10 -18.06
C GLN A 37 50.81 -2.76 -17.03
N ILE A 38 51.39 -3.45 -16.04
CA ILE A 38 50.64 -4.08 -14.94
C ILE A 38 49.94 -3.01 -14.11
N GLU A 39 50.64 -1.94 -13.74
CA GLU A 39 50.07 -0.85 -12.94
C GLU A 39 48.92 -0.14 -13.67
N LEU A 40 49.06 0.07 -14.99
CA LEU A 40 48.00 0.64 -15.82
C LEU A 40 46.76 -0.27 -15.87
N GLU A 41 46.94 -1.58 -16.08
CA GLU A 41 45.84 -2.55 -16.10
C GLU A 41 45.13 -2.64 -14.74
N GLU A 42 45.89 -2.59 -13.63
CA GLU A 42 45.33 -2.55 -12.28
C GLU A 42 44.51 -1.28 -12.03
N LYS A 43 45.01 -0.12 -12.49
CA LYS A 43 44.27 1.16 -12.37
C LYS A 43 43.05 1.22 -13.26
N GLU A 44 43.09 0.69 -14.48
CA GLU A 44 41.91 0.56 -15.35
C GLU A 44 40.81 -0.29 -14.69
N LYS A 45 41.19 -1.42 -14.08
CA LYS A 45 40.26 -2.27 -13.32
C LYS A 45 39.68 -1.57 -12.10
N GLU A 46 40.51 -0.81 -11.37
CA GLU A 46 40.06 -0.02 -10.21
C GLU A 46 39.03 1.04 -10.63
N VAL A 47 39.30 1.80 -11.69
CA VAL A 47 38.39 2.79 -12.25
C VAL A 47 37.07 2.15 -12.68
N ALA A 48 37.12 1.07 -13.46
CA ALA A 48 35.93 0.37 -13.93
C ALA A 48 35.05 -0.15 -12.78
N SER A 49 35.68 -0.67 -11.71
CA SER A 49 34.99 -1.11 -10.51
C SER A 49 34.31 0.04 -9.77
N LEU A 50 34.99 1.17 -9.62
CA LEU A 50 34.43 2.37 -8.97
C LEU A 50 33.27 2.96 -9.78
N GLU A 51 33.38 3.01 -11.11
CA GLU A 51 32.30 3.46 -12.01
C GLU A 51 31.07 2.55 -11.92
N ALA A 52 31.27 1.22 -11.92
CA ALA A 52 30.18 0.26 -11.77
C ALA A 52 29.45 0.41 -10.42
N ARG A 53 30.20 0.62 -9.33
CA ARG A 53 29.63 0.87 -8.00
C ARG A 53 28.83 2.18 -7.96
N LEU A 54 29.32 3.23 -8.62
CA LEU A 54 28.67 4.53 -8.65
C LEU A 54 27.38 4.50 -9.49
N SER A 55 27.40 3.81 -10.63
CA SER A 55 26.22 3.53 -11.44
C SER A 55 25.16 2.72 -10.68
N HIS A 56 25.56 1.66 -9.97
CA HIS A 56 24.65 0.90 -9.11
C HIS A 56 24.05 1.79 -8.00
N PHE A 57 24.85 2.67 -7.39
CA PHE A 57 24.38 3.58 -6.36
C PHE A 57 23.36 4.58 -6.92
N GLN A 58 23.61 5.14 -8.11
CA GLN A 58 22.69 6.04 -8.81
C GLN A 58 21.37 5.32 -9.15
N ASN A 59 21.44 4.13 -9.75
CA ASN A 59 20.25 3.32 -10.04
C ASN A 59 19.43 3.00 -8.79
N SER A 60 20.08 2.71 -7.65
CA SER A 60 19.38 2.50 -6.38
C SER A 60 18.68 3.78 -5.89
N ILE A 61 19.31 4.94 -6.00
CA ILE A 61 18.71 6.24 -5.66
C ILE A 61 17.52 6.51 -6.58
N ASP A 62 17.68 6.38 -7.89
CA ASP A 62 16.63 6.64 -8.87
C ASP A 62 15.41 5.73 -8.62
N LYS A 63 15.65 4.48 -8.22
CA LYS A 63 14.58 3.53 -7.85
C LYS A 63 13.86 3.93 -6.56
N VAL A 64 14.59 4.47 -5.58
CA VAL A 64 14.02 4.96 -4.33
C VAL A 64 13.23 6.25 -4.56
N GLU A 65 13.73 7.18 -5.37
CA GLU A 65 13.03 8.40 -5.75
C GLU A 65 11.78 8.09 -6.59
N ALA A 66 11.88 7.21 -7.59
CA ALA A 66 10.73 6.77 -8.38
C ALA A 66 9.65 6.10 -7.50
N LYS A 67 10.06 5.32 -6.49
CA LYS A 67 9.13 4.70 -5.53
C LYS A 67 8.55 5.73 -4.54
N SER A 68 9.33 6.74 -4.14
CA SER A 68 8.86 7.85 -3.30
C SER A 68 7.86 8.75 -4.00
N ASN A 69 7.92 8.83 -5.34
CA ASN A 69 7.01 9.65 -6.16
C ASN A 69 5.81 8.88 -6.70
N GLN A 70 5.72 7.56 -6.47
CA GLN A 70 4.56 6.78 -6.87
C GLN A 70 3.39 7.07 -5.92
N LYS A 71 2.31 7.60 -6.50
CA LYS A 71 1.04 7.78 -5.83
C LYS A 71 0.44 6.41 -5.52
N GLU A 72 0.29 6.09 -4.24
CA GLU A 72 -0.34 4.84 -3.77
C GLU A 72 -1.76 5.11 -3.28
N VAL A 73 -2.70 4.25 -3.67
CA VAL A 73 -4.05 4.20 -3.11
C VAL A 73 -4.30 2.82 -2.55
N PHE A 74 -4.87 2.73 -1.35
CA PHE A 74 -5.25 1.44 -0.77
C PHE A 74 -6.64 1.06 -1.23
N ILE A 75 -6.92 -0.24 -1.36
CA ILE A 75 -8.27 -0.74 -1.61
C ILE A 75 -8.64 -1.79 -0.57
N SER A 76 -9.72 -1.53 0.17
CA SER A 76 -10.33 -2.46 1.14
C SER A 76 -11.53 -3.11 0.48
N TYR A 77 -11.54 -4.44 0.42
CA TYR A 77 -12.62 -5.24 -0.17
C TYR A 77 -12.63 -6.64 0.44
N THR A 78 -13.72 -7.38 0.26
CA THR A 78 -13.79 -8.77 0.69
C THR A 78 -13.33 -9.73 -0.40
N TRP A 79 -12.54 -10.74 -0.02
CA TRP A 79 -12.15 -11.84 -0.89
C TRP A 79 -13.12 -13.03 -0.84
N ARG A 80 -14.17 -12.94 0.00
CA ARG A 80 -15.14 -14.02 0.24
C ARG A 80 -16.19 -14.15 -0.87
N ASP A 81 -16.24 -13.19 -1.80
CA ASP A 81 -17.10 -13.26 -2.97
C ASP A 81 -16.34 -12.93 -4.26
N ASN A 82 -16.73 -13.61 -5.34
CA ASN A 82 -16.08 -13.48 -6.65
C ASN A 82 -16.39 -12.13 -7.32
N HIS A 83 -17.49 -11.49 -6.96
CA HIS A 83 -17.96 -10.27 -7.59
C HIS A 83 -17.04 -9.09 -7.23
N SER A 84 -16.77 -8.92 -5.94
CA SER A 84 -15.84 -7.94 -5.38
C SER A 84 -14.43 -8.13 -5.95
N GLU A 85 -13.91 -9.35 -5.97
CA GLU A 85 -12.60 -9.65 -6.55
C GLU A 85 -12.53 -9.29 -8.04
N THR A 86 -13.57 -9.64 -8.81
CA THR A 86 -13.63 -9.31 -10.25
C THR A 86 -13.68 -7.81 -10.47
N PHE A 87 -14.46 -7.08 -9.67
CA PHE A 87 -14.57 -5.63 -9.74
C PHE A 87 -13.24 -4.93 -9.40
N VAL A 88 -12.55 -5.38 -8.35
CA VAL A 88 -11.22 -4.86 -8.00
C VAL A 88 -10.20 -5.11 -9.11
N GLN A 89 -10.23 -6.27 -9.77
CA GLN A 89 -9.38 -6.52 -10.93
C GLN A 89 -9.64 -5.58 -12.11
N GLN A 90 -10.85 -5.03 -12.25
CA GLN A 90 -11.14 -4.00 -13.25
C GLN A 90 -10.52 -2.66 -12.86
N LEU A 91 -10.64 -2.25 -11.59
CA LEU A 91 -9.98 -1.05 -11.06
C LEU A 91 -8.46 -1.10 -11.30
N GLU A 92 -7.82 -2.23 -11.02
CA GLU A 92 -6.38 -2.38 -11.22
C GLU A 92 -5.90 -2.20 -12.67
N LYS A 93 -6.78 -2.40 -13.66
CA LYS A 93 -6.43 -2.21 -15.07
C LYS A 93 -6.40 -0.73 -15.47
N VAL A 94 -7.17 0.13 -14.79
CA VAL A 94 -7.34 1.53 -15.21
C VAL A 94 -6.44 2.52 -14.45
N PHE A 95 -6.08 2.21 -13.19
CA PHE A 95 -5.23 3.09 -12.37
C PHE A 95 -3.79 3.29 -12.87
N PRO A 96 -3.10 2.27 -13.45
CA PRO A 96 -1.74 2.44 -13.95
C PRO A 96 -1.63 3.51 -15.05
N ALA A 97 -2.66 3.70 -15.86
CA ALA A 97 -2.70 4.75 -16.89
C ALA A 97 -2.68 6.17 -16.30
N LYS A 98 -2.97 6.32 -15.00
CA LYS A 98 -2.90 7.58 -14.24
C LYS A 98 -1.65 7.70 -13.37
N GLY A 99 -0.72 6.74 -13.46
CA GLY A 99 0.48 6.71 -12.61
C GLY A 99 0.19 6.45 -11.13
N ILE A 100 -0.98 5.87 -10.82
CA ILE A 100 -1.40 5.52 -9.46
C ILE A 100 -1.29 4.00 -9.31
N THR A 101 -0.65 3.56 -8.22
CA THR A 101 -0.54 2.15 -7.86
C THR A 101 -1.61 1.80 -6.85
N ILE A 102 -2.43 0.79 -7.17
CA ILE A 102 -3.37 0.21 -6.20
C ILE A 102 -2.61 -0.77 -5.30
N ILE A 103 -2.75 -0.57 -4.00
CA ILE A 103 -2.30 -1.48 -2.96
C ILE A 103 -3.53 -2.19 -2.40
N ARG A 104 -3.69 -3.45 -2.79
CA ARG A 104 -4.75 -4.29 -2.23
C ARG A 104 -4.55 -4.48 -0.74
N ASP A 105 -5.64 -4.34 0.00
CA ASP A 105 -5.78 -5.08 1.23
C ASP A 105 -5.81 -6.58 0.90
N LYS A 106 -4.67 -7.22 1.13
CA LYS A 106 -4.57 -8.67 1.13
C LYS A 106 -4.79 -9.10 2.57
N ASN A 107 -6.05 -9.14 2.98
CA ASN A 107 -6.50 -9.75 4.22
C ASN A 107 -5.99 -11.21 4.43
N ALA A 108 -5.37 -11.81 3.40
CA ALA A 108 -4.40 -12.88 3.53
C ALA A 108 -2.99 -12.33 3.79
N ILE A 109 -2.72 -12.06 5.07
CA ILE A 109 -1.36 -12.00 5.62
C ILE A 109 -0.58 -13.19 5.05
N GLY A 110 0.55 -12.98 4.37
CA GLY A 110 1.40 -14.08 3.95
C GLY A 110 1.76 -14.96 5.17
N TYR A 111 1.99 -16.26 4.99
CA TYR A 111 2.33 -17.14 6.11
C TYR A 111 3.45 -16.53 6.97
N LYS A 112 3.15 -16.20 8.25
CA LYS A 112 4.01 -15.53 9.25
C LYS A 112 4.24 -14.01 9.10
N GLU A 113 3.51 -13.31 8.24
CA GLU A 113 3.55 -11.85 8.21
C GLU A 113 2.75 -11.24 9.39
N ARG A 114 3.02 -9.97 9.75
CA ARG A 114 2.33 -9.29 10.85
C ARG A 114 1.21 -8.41 10.29
N PHE A 115 -0.03 -8.83 10.50
CA PHE A 115 -1.24 -8.09 10.12
C PHE A 115 -1.22 -6.62 10.56
N GLN A 116 -0.76 -6.37 11.79
CA GLN A 116 -0.79 -5.04 12.41
C GLN A 116 0.07 -3.99 11.66
N GLU A 117 1.19 -4.39 11.04
CA GLU A 117 2.07 -3.43 10.34
C GLU A 117 1.47 -2.97 9.02
N PHE A 118 0.76 -3.87 8.31
CA PHE A 118 0.01 -3.53 7.12
C PHE A 118 -1.19 -2.63 7.47
N MET A 119 -1.92 -2.99 8.53
CA MET A 119 -3.05 -2.21 9.03
C MET A 119 -2.64 -0.77 9.41
N GLN A 120 -1.47 -0.60 10.02
CA GLN A 120 -0.92 0.74 10.30
C GLN A 120 -0.60 1.54 9.04
N ARG A 121 -0.20 0.89 7.95
CA ARG A 121 0.05 1.59 6.67
C ARG A 121 -1.26 1.98 6.00
N LEU A 122 -2.23 1.07 5.95
CA LEU A 122 -3.55 1.33 5.37
C LEU A 122 -4.29 2.42 6.16
N SER A 123 -4.26 2.34 7.49
CA SER A 123 -4.90 3.32 8.38
C SER A 123 -4.21 4.68 8.40
N ARG A 124 -3.01 4.82 7.80
CA ARG A 124 -2.31 6.09 7.53
C ARG A 124 -2.38 6.54 6.07
N GLY A 125 -2.90 5.71 5.17
CA GLY A 125 -3.02 6.04 3.75
C GLY A 125 -3.89 7.29 3.54
N LYS A 126 -3.46 8.20 2.66
CA LYS A 126 -4.22 9.42 2.32
C LYS A 126 -5.57 9.09 1.67
N CYS A 127 -5.58 8.07 0.80
CA CYS A 127 -6.75 7.62 0.05
C CYS A 127 -6.96 6.11 0.21
N VAL A 128 -8.17 5.69 0.54
CA VAL A 128 -8.60 4.30 0.65
C VAL A 128 -9.89 4.12 -0.15
N ILE A 129 -9.86 3.31 -1.20
CA ILE A 129 -11.07 2.85 -1.90
C ILE A 129 -11.71 1.78 -1.04
N VAL A 130 -13.01 1.89 -0.78
CA VAL A 130 -13.74 0.90 0.01
C VAL A 130 -14.82 0.29 -0.86
N VAL A 131 -14.66 -0.98 -1.24
CA VAL A 131 -15.62 -1.72 -2.06
C VAL A 131 -16.56 -2.48 -1.15
N ILE A 132 -17.80 -2.00 -1.05
CA ILE A 132 -18.78 -2.42 -0.06
C ILE A 132 -19.79 -3.38 -0.71
N SER A 133 -19.65 -4.67 -0.39
CA SER A 133 -20.60 -5.75 -0.72
C SER A 133 -21.36 -6.23 0.54
N ASP A 134 -22.33 -7.13 0.39
CA ASP A 134 -22.98 -7.77 1.55
C ASP A 134 -21.97 -8.53 2.43
N GLN A 135 -21.03 -9.23 1.78
CA GLN A 135 -19.98 -9.98 2.47
C GLN A 135 -18.95 -9.07 3.13
N TYR A 136 -18.69 -7.89 2.57
CA TYR A 136 -17.84 -6.88 3.21
C TYR A 136 -18.42 -6.47 4.57
N LEU A 137 -19.71 -6.11 4.60
CA LEU A 137 -20.40 -5.62 5.80
C LEU A 137 -20.57 -6.67 6.91
N LYS A 138 -20.34 -7.95 6.59
CA LYS A 138 -20.37 -9.11 7.52
C LYS A 138 -18.98 -9.65 7.84
N SER A 139 -17.93 -9.12 7.21
CA SER A 139 -16.55 -9.55 7.40
C SER A 139 -15.91 -8.78 8.55
N GLU A 140 -15.49 -9.51 9.58
CA GLU A 140 -14.77 -8.96 10.75
C GLU A 140 -13.55 -8.14 10.32
N ASN A 141 -12.69 -8.70 9.46
CA ASN A 141 -11.48 -8.01 9.01
C ASN A 141 -11.79 -6.70 8.28
N CYS A 142 -12.73 -6.74 7.33
CA CYS A 142 -13.10 -5.57 6.52
C CYS A 142 -13.69 -4.47 7.40
N MET A 143 -14.58 -4.85 8.33
CA MET A 143 -15.19 -3.88 9.23
C MET A 143 -14.20 -3.36 10.29
N TYR A 144 -13.27 -4.19 10.75
CA TYR A 144 -12.16 -3.76 11.61
C TYR A 144 -11.30 -2.71 10.91
N GLU A 145 -10.90 -2.94 9.66
CA GLU A 145 -10.17 -1.95 8.85
C GLU A 145 -10.91 -0.62 8.78
N LEU A 146 -12.21 -0.67 8.49
CA LEU A 146 -13.01 0.53 8.39
C LEU A 146 -13.10 1.28 9.72
N VAL A 147 -13.22 0.57 10.85
CA VAL A 147 -13.14 1.15 12.19
C VAL A 147 -11.79 1.82 12.41
N GLU A 148 -10.68 1.17 12.04
CA GLU A 148 -9.34 1.72 12.20
C GLU A 148 -9.09 2.96 11.31
N ILE A 149 -9.60 2.97 10.07
CA ILE A 149 -9.56 4.16 9.21
C ILE A 149 -10.30 5.32 9.89
N ALA A 150 -11.50 5.05 10.44
CA ALA A 150 -12.32 6.06 11.08
C ALA A 150 -11.69 6.62 12.36
N LYS A 151 -11.04 5.79 13.19
CA LYS A 151 -10.32 6.21 14.40
C LYS A 151 -9.18 7.20 14.10
N ASN A 152 -8.56 7.09 12.92
CA ASN A 152 -7.50 8.01 12.48
C ASN A 152 -8.04 9.35 11.94
N GLY A 153 -9.35 9.61 12.05
CA GLY A 153 -9.99 10.87 11.71
C GLY A 153 -10.12 11.12 10.20
N LYS A 154 -10.91 12.14 9.86
CA LYS A 154 -11.17 12.58 8.47
C LYS A 154 -11.69 11.47 7.54
N LEU A 155 -12.49 10.53 8.07
CA LEU A 155 -13.02 9.39 7.32
C LEU A 155 -13.56 9.80 5.94
N TYR A 156 -14.41 10.83 5.91
CA TYR A 156 -14.98 11.42 4.68
C TYR A 156 -13.94 11.77 3.60
N HIS A 157 -12.82 12.40 3.98
CA HIS A 157 -11.79 12.81 3.02
C HIS A 157 -10.91 11.66 2.55
N ARG A 158 -10.89 10.56 3.31
CA ARG A 158 -9.95 9.47 3.11
C ARG A 158 -10.58 8.29 2.38
N ILE A 159 -11.88 8.08 2.53
CA ILE A 159 -12.56 6.96 1.87
C ILE A 159 -13.17 7.37 0.53
N PHE A 160 -13.04 6.48 -0.44
CA PHE A 160 -13.68 6.56 -1.74
C PHE A 160 -14.60 5.34 -1.86
N PRO A 161 -15.85 5.44 -1.37
CA PRO A 161 -16.72 4.29 -1.26
C PRO A 161 -17.32 3.92 -2.63
N ILE A 162 -17.38 2.62 -2.88
CA ILE A 162 -18.07 2.02 -4.02
C ILE A 162 -19.03 0.98 -3.45
N VAL A 163 -20.32 1.20 -3.63
CA VAL A 163 -21.36 0.32 -3.08
C VAL A 163 -21.83 -0.62 -4.18
N LEU A 164 -21.60 -1.92 -4.01
CA LEU A 164 -22.02 -2.94 -4.95
C LEU A 164 -23.52 -3.24 -4.79
N ALA A 165 -24.12 -3.81 -5.83
CA ALA A 165 -25.58 -3.99 -5.90
C ALA A 165 -26.16 -4.87 -4.78
N ASP A 166 -25.37 -5.78 -4.20
CA ASP A 166 -25.77 -6.67 -3.11
C ASP A 166 -25.72 -6.00 -1.73
N ALA A 167 -24.98 -4.89 -1.57
CA ALA A 167 -24.94 -4.09 -0.36
C ALA A 167 -26.18 -3.18 -0.28
N GLN A 168 -27.27 -3.69 0.30
CA GLN A 168 -28.58 -3.03 0.36
C GLN A 168 -28.65 -1.89 1.41
N ILE A 169 -27.60 -1.09 1.56
CA ILE A 169 -27.44 -0.08 2.62
C ILE A 169 -28.41 1.11 2.53
N TYR A 170 -29.06 1.30 1.38
CA TYR A 170 -30.03 2.37 1.17
C TYR A 170 -31.46 1.98 1.57
N LYS A 171 -31.71 0.69 1.84
CA LYS A 171 -33.03 0.20 2.28
C LYS A 171 -33.03 0.03 3.80
N PRO A 172 -33.83 0.82 4.56
CA PRO A 172 -33.82 0.77 6.03
C PRO A 172 -34.01 -0.63 6.62
N ILE A 173 -34.91 -1.43 6.05
CA ILE A 173 -35.18 -2.80 6.50
C ILE A 173 -33.95 -3.70 6.28
N GLU A 174 -33.26 -3.55 5.15
CA GLU A 174 -32.07 -4.33 4.86
C GLU A 174 -30.89 -3.90 5.73
N THR A 175 -30.77 -2.60 6.04
CA THR A 175 -29.75 -2.12 6.99
C THR A 175 -29.90 -2.70 8.39
N ILE A 176 -31.14 -2.92 8.86
CA ILE A 176 -31.39 -3.53 10.16
C ILE A 176 -30.82 -4.95 10.21
N LYS A 177 -30.84 -5.71 9.10
CA LYS A 177 -30.30 -7.08 9.07
C LYS A 177 -28.80 -7.15 9.38
N TYR A 178 -28.04 -6.13 9.00
CA TYR A 178 -26.62 -6.05 9.36
C TYR A 178 -26.43 -5.70 10.85
N VAL A 179 -27.29 -4.85 11.41
CA VAL A 179 -27.30 -4.57 12.85
C VAL A 179 -27.61 -5.85 13.63
N GLU A 180 -28.67 -6.57 13.24
CA GLU A 180 -29.04 -7.87 13.83
C GLU A 180 -27.90 -8.89 13.72
N TYR A 181 -27.20 -8.93 12.59
CA TYR A 181 -26.04 -9.81 12.39
C TYR A 181 -24.96 -9.57 13.45
N TRP A 182 -24.50 -8.33 13.61
CA TRP A 182 -23.44 -7.99 14.57
C TRP A 182 -23.90 -8.13 16.03
N GLU A 183 -25.15 -7.75 16.34
CA GLU A 183 -25.73 -7.98 17.66
C GLU A 183 -25.81 -9.47 18.00
N LYS A 184 -26.11 -10.33 17.02
CA LYS A 184 -26.07 -11.78 17.19
C LYS A 184 -24.64 -12.30 17.42
N GLN A 185 -23.64 -11.82 16.68
CA GLN A 185 -22.23 -12.21 16.91
C GLN A 185 -21.77 -11.87 18.33
N ILE A 186 -22.12 -10.67 18.82
CA ILE A 186 -21.86 -10.23 20.21
C ILE A 186 -22.55 -11.18 21.20
N GLN A 187 -23.83 -11.49 20.98
CA GLN A 187 -24.61 -12.34 21.88
C GLN A 187 -24.07 -13.77 21.93
N ASP A 188 -23.81 -14.38 20.76
CA ASP A 188 -23.28 -15.75 20.65
C ASP A 188 -21.94 -15.89 21.39
N LEU A 189 -21.03 -14.92 21.23
CA LEU A 189 -19.72 -14.93 21.90
C LEU A 189 -19.85 -14.74 23.41
N ASN A 190 -20.72 -13.81 23.84
CA ASN A 190 -21.03 -13.62 25.27
C ASN A 190 -21.59 -14.89 25.91
N ASP A 191 -22.50 -15.59 25.23
CA ASP A 191 -23.09 -16.82 25.76
C ASP A 191 -22.08 -17.96 25.80
N ALA A 192 -21.23 -18.11 24.78
CA ALA A 192 -20.13 -19.06 24.77
C ALA A 192 -19.17 -18.82 25.95
N MET A 193 -18.81 -17.56 26.22
CA MET A 193 -17.93 -17.20 27.34
C MET A 193 -18.52 -17.54 28.71
N LYS A 194 -19.85 -17.51 28.89
CA LYS A 194 -20.50 -17.91 30.15
C LYS A 194 -20.40 -19.42 30.44
N THR A 195 -20.10 -20.23 29.42
CA THR A 195 -20.00 -21.70 29.56
C THR A 195 -18.62 -22.19 30.01
N VAL A 196 -17.62 -21.30 30.03
CA VAL A 196 -16.23 -21.62 30.38
C VAL A 196 -15.79 -20.88 31.66
N SER A 197 -14.64 -21.29 32.22
CA SER A 197 -14.06 -20.60 33.38
C SER A 197 -13.68 -19.15 33.04
N ALA A 198 -13.86 -18.23 34.00
CA ALA A 198 -13.51 -16.82 33.83
C ALA A 198 -12.00 -16.54 33.69
N ALA A 199 -11.15 -17.54 33.91
CA ALA A 199 -9.71 -17.41 33.75
C ALA A 199 -9.32 -17.31 32.26
N ASN A 200 -8.40 -16.39 31.94
CA ASN A 200 -7.79 -16.23 30.61
C ASN A 200 -8.76 -15.87 29.46
N LEU A 201 -9.86 -15.15 29.75
CA LEU A 201 -10.83 -14.73 28.73
C LEU A 201 -10.53 -13.38 28.05
N GLN A 202 -9.33 -12.82 28.24
CA GLN A 202 -9.00 -11.45 27.81
C GLN A 202 -9.18 -11.24 26.29
N GLY A 203 -8.67 -12.16 25.46
CA GLY A 203 -8.79 -12.04 24.00
C GLY A 203 -10.25 -12.08 23.50
N PHE A 204 -11.12 -12.86 24.14
CA PHE A 204 -12.54 -12.91 23.74
C PHE A 204 -13.30 -11.65 24.13
N ARG A 205 -12.89 -10.95 25.20
CA ARG A 205 -13.46 -9.64 25.55
C ARG A 205 -13.09 -8.58 24.52
N GLU A 206 -11.85 -8.60 24.04
CA GLU A 206 -11.37 -7.69 22.99
C GLU A 206 -12.18 -7.89 21.69
N GLU A 207 -12.55 -9.13 21.34
CA GLU A 207 -13.43 -9.40 20.20
C GLU A 207 -14.86 -8.83 20.39
N ILE A 208 -15.42 -8.93 21.61
CA ILE A 208 -16.73 -8.32 21.91
C ILE A 208 -16.68 -6.80 21.77
N ASP A 209 -15.61 -6.19 22.28
CA ASP A 209 -15.39 -4.75 22.18
C ASP A 209 -15.28 -4.34 20.70
N LEU A 210 -14.54 -5.11 19.89
CA LEU A 210 -14.45 -4.91 18.45
C LEU A 210 -15.82 -5.01 17.77
N TYR A 211 -16.59 -6.08 18.01
CA TYR A 211 -17.92 -6.23 17.39
C TYR A 211 -18.86 -5.09 17.78
N THR A 212 -18.74 -4.58 19.01
CA THR A 212 -19.48 -3.42 19.49
C THR A 212 -19.07 -2.14 18.75
N GLU A 213 -17.77 -1.94 18.53
CA GLU A 213 -17.25 -0.83 17.72
C GLU A 213 -17.74 -0.92 16.27
N ILE A 214 -17.68 -2.11 15.66
CA ILE A 214 -18.18 -2.37 14.30
C ILE A 214 -19.67 -2.01 14.20
N ARG A 215 -20.49 -2.49 15.14
CA ARG A 215 -21.92 -2.21 15.20
C ARG A 215 -22.19 -0.70 15.28
N ASN A 216 -21.44 0.02 16.10
CA ASN A 216 -21.58 1.48 16.22
C ASN A 216 -21.09 2.22 14.97
N MET A 217 -20.00 1.75 14.37
CA MET A 217 -19.46 2.30 13.12
C MET A 217 -20.46 2.16 11.97
N PHE A 218 -21.19 1.05 11.91
CA PHE A 218 -22.16 0.78 10.85
C PHE A 218 -23.23 1.89 10.72
N ALA A 219 -23.75 2.39 11.85
CA ALA A 219 -24.71 3.49 11.85
C ALA A 219 -24.11 4.79 11.27
N ASN A 220 -22.88 5.12 11.67
CA ASN A 220 -22.16 6.30 11.17
C ASN A 220 -21.83 6.15 9.68
N LEU A 221 -21.40 4.96 9.27
CA LEU A 221 -21.07 4.63 7.89
C LEU A 221 -22.28 4.82 6.97
N ILE A 222 -23.45 4.28 7.33
CA ILE A 222 -24.65 4.42 6.49
C ILE A 222 -25.02 5.89 6.31
N ASN A 223 -24.97 6.68 7.39
CA ASN A 223 -25.30 8.10 7.31
C ASN A 223 -24.30 8.85 6.41
N LEU A 224 -23.01 8.53 6.55
CA LEU A 224 -21.96 9.07 5.70
C LEU A 224 -22.18 8.69 4.21
N LEU A 225 -22.42 7.42 3.93
CA LEU A 225 -22.63 6.92 2.56
C LEU A 225 -23.90 7.46 1.91
N LYS A 226 -24.95 7.74 2.70
CA LYS A 226 -26.18 8.38 2.21
C LYS A 226 -26.00 9.87 1.90
N ASP A 227 -25.14 10.55 2.64
CA ASP A 227 -24.80 11.96 2.40
C ASP A 227 -23.82 12.10 1.23
N MET A 228 -22.93 11.11 1.06
CA MET A 228 -22.04 11.03 -0.09
C MET A 228 -22.82 10.66 -1.36
N ASN A 229 -22.53 11.36 -2.46
CA ASN A 229 -22.94 10.91 -3.79
C ASN A 229 -22.07 9.74 -4.26
N ALA A 230 -22.15 8.61 -3.56
CA ALA A 230 -21.45 7.38 -3.92
C ALA A 230 -22.08 6.83 -5.20
N LEU A 231 -21.33 6.82 -6.30
CA LEU A 231 -21.79 6.29 -7.58
C LEU A 231 -21.97 4.76 -7.47
N THR A 232 -22.94 4.23 -8.19
CA THR A 232 -23.14 2.78 -8.26
C THR A 232 -22.05 2.13 -9.10
N GLU A 233 -21.91 0.82 -8.94
CA GLU A 233 -21.03 -0.02 -9.75
C GLU A 233 -21.22 0.22 -11.26
N GLU A 234 -22.46 0.26 -11.73
CA GLU A 234 -22.76 0.42 -13.16
C GLU A 234 -22.28 1.76 -13.70
N ILE A 235 -22.43 2.83 -12.93
CA ILE A 235 -21.97 4.18 -13.33
C ILE A 235 -20.45 4.19 -13.42
N HIS A 236 -19.76 3.57 -12.45
CA HIS A 236 -18.31 3.46 -12.48
C HIS A 236 -17.82 2.69 -13.70
N ILE A 237 -18.42 1.55 -14.02
CA ILE A 237 -18.04 0.73 -15.18
C ILE A 237 -18.31 1.48 -16.49
N GLN A 238 -19.48 2.10 -16.65
CA GLN A 238 -19.86 2.81 -17.89
C GLN A 238 -19.01 4.04 -18.18
N SER A 239 -18.42 4.65 -17.14
CA SER A 239 -17.56 5.83 -17.25
C SER A 239 -16.07 5.51 -17.19
N ASP A 240 -15.68 4.23 -17.28
CA ASP A 240 -14.29 3.78 -17.09
C ASP A 240 -13.64 4.37 -15.81
N PHE A 241 -14.44 4.46 -14.74
CA PHE A 241 -14.06 4.97 -13.43
C PHE A 241 -13.58 6.43 -13.41
N GLU A 242 -13.92 7.25 -14.42
CA GLU A 242 -13.40 8.61 -14.59
C GLU A 242 -13.58 9.49 -13.34
N ALA A 243 -14.78 9.52 -12.77
CA ALA A 243 -15.08 10.33 -11.59
C ALA A 243 -14.27 9.89 -10.35
N LEU A 244 -14.08 8.58 -10.17
CA LEU A 244 -13.29 8.02 -9.07
C LEU A 244 -11.81 8.38 -9.23
N LEU A 245 -11.26 8.18 -10.43
CA LEU A 245 -9.87 8.48 -10.75
C LEU A 245 -9.57 9.97 -10.54
N LYS A 246 -10.49 10.85 -10.96
CA LYS A 246 -10.36 12.29 -10.77
C LYS A 246 -10.33 12.65 -9.28
N ALA A 247 -11.30 12.17 -8.50
CA ALA A 247 -11.40 12.50 -7.08
C ALA A 247 -10.18 11.98 -6.28
N ILE A 248 -9.68 10.79 -6.61
CA ILE A 248 -8.46 10.24 -5.98
C ILE A 248 -7.22 11.04 -6.40
N ALA A 249 -7.08 11.41 -7.67
CA ALA A 249 -5.95 12.20 -8.13
C ALA A 249 -5.89 13.56 -7.41
N GLU A 250 -7.03 14.25 -7.30
CA GLU A 250 -7.16 15.51 -6.55
C GLU A 250 -6.74 15.33 -5.09
N SER A 251 -7.25 14.31 -4.39
CA SER A 251 -6.89 14.05 -2.98
C SER A 251 -5.43 13.64 -2.76
N LEU A 252 -4.80 13.00 -3.75
CA LEU A 252 -3.38 12.64 -3.66
C LEU A 252 -2.44 13.82 -3.94
N ASP A 253 -2.93 14.86 -4.62
CA ASP A 253 -2.20 16.10 -4.90
C ASP A 253 -2.32 17.17 -3.79
N GLU A 254 -3.22 16.99 -2.82
CA GLU A 254 -3.34 17.79 -1.58
C GLU A 254 -2.35 17.37 -0.47
#